data_AF-A0AAD7QJL3-F1
#
_entry.id   AF-A0AAD7QJL3-F1
#
_cell.length_a   1.000
_cell.length_b   1.000
_cell.length_c   1.000
_cell.angle_alpha   90.00
_cell.angle_beta   90.00
_cell.angle_gamma   90.00
#
_symmetry.space_group_name_H-M   'P 1'
#
loop_
_entity.id
_entity.type
_entity.pdbx_description
1 polymer ?
#
loop_
_entity_poly.entity_id
_entity_poly.type
_entity_poly.pdbx_seq_one_letter_code
_entity_poly.pdbx_strand_id
1 'polypeptide(L)'
;MEGFHLGFKREKRIKHYSSTQKILLVGEGDFSFSACLAIAFGTAANMVATSLDSRDSLRLKYSNVMANLNLLRMFGCTIVHEVDAHTMSHHPLLHMKRFDRIIFNFPHAGFQNKEIDFYQIMLHQTVVRGVLEKCT
;
A
#
# COMPACT_ATOMS: atom_id res chain seq x y z
N MET A 1 -30.21 2.13 -30.42
CA MET A 1 -29.19 2.86 -29.62
C MET A 1 -29.48 2.56 -28.17
N GLU A 2 -28.86 1.51 -27.65
CA GLU A 2 -29.02 1.11 -26.25
C GLU A 2 -28.22 2.06 -25.36
N GLY A 3 -28.92 2.70 -24.41
CA GLY A 3 -28.32 3.65 -23.48
C GLY A 3 -27.37 2.93 -22.53
N PHE A 4 -26.11 3.35 -22.55
CA PHE A 4 -25.12 2.97 -21.55
C PHE A 4 -25.56 3.53 -20.19
N HIS A 5 -26.10 2.69 -19.33
CA HIS A 5 -26.31 3.01 -17.92
C HIS A 5 -24.92 3.07 -17.27
N LEU A 6 -24.29 4.25 -17.20
CA LEU A 6 -23.21 4.48 -16.25
C LEU A 6 -23.82 4.43 -14.85
N GLY A 7 -23.94 3.21 -14.31
CA GLY A 7 -24.32 3.01 -12.92
C GLY A 7 -23.27 3.68 -12.04
N PHE A 8 -23.62 4.80 -11.41
CA PHE A 8 -22.82 5.38 -10.34
C PHE A 8 -22.68 4.32 -9.24
N LYS A 9 -21.48 3.72 -9.11
CA LYS A 9 -21.17 2.86 -7.97
C LYS A 9 -21.25 3.73 -6.71
N ARG A 10 -22.22 3.44 -5.84
CA ARG A 10 -22.39 4.12 -4.54
C ARG A 10 -21.10 3.99 -3.72
N GLU A 11 -20.68 5.10 -3.09
CA GLU A 11 -19.52 5.12 -2.19
C GLU A 11 -19.67 4.05 -1.10
N LYS A 12 -18.62 3.24 -0.93
CA LYS A 12 -18.49 2.31 0.19
C LYS A 12 -17.50 2.87 1.19
N ARG A 13 -17.85 2.86 2.48
CA ARG A 13 -17.00 3.34 3.57
C ARG A 13 -16.74 2.25 4.59
N ILE A 14 -15.50 2.16 5.05
CA ILE A 14 -15.05 1.25 6.10
C ILE A 14 -14.24 2.10 7.09
N LYS A 15 -14.84 2.44 8.24
CA LYS A 15 -14.26 3.38 9.21
C LYS A 15 -13.80 4.68 8.54
N HIS A 16 -12.48 4.85 8.38
CA HIS A 16 -11.85 6.05 7.82
C HIS A 16 -11.54 5.94 6.32
N TYR A 17 -11.74 4.76 5.73
CA TYR A 17 -11.46 4.46 4.33
C TYR A 17 -12.74 4.62 3.50
N SER A 18 -12.63 5.23 2.33
CA SER A 18 -13.71 5.37 1.36
C SER A 18 -13.27 4.89 -0.02
N SER A 19 -14.18 4.23 -0.75
CA SER A 19 -13.95 3.76 -2.11
C SER A 19 -13.71 4.90 -3.12
N THR A 20 -13.92 6.16 -2.75
CA THR A 20 -13.66 7.34 -3.61
C THR A 20 -12.32 8.02 -3.33
N GLN A 21 -11.64 7.69 -2.21
CA GLN A 21 -10.35 8.26 -1.85
C GLN A 21 -9.23 7.75 -2.77
N LYS A 22 -8.28 8.61 -3.15
CA LYS A 22 -6.98 8.18 -3.68
C LYS A 22 -6.14 7.67 -2.52
N ILE A 23 -5.82 6.37 -2.52
CA ILE A 23 -5.14 5.72 -1.39
C ILE A 23 -3.75 5.25 -1.81
N LEU A 24 -2.74 5.62 -1.03
CA LEU A 24 -1.40 5.04 -1.10
C LEU A 24 -1.23 4.06 0.06
N LEU A 25 -0.83 2.82 -0.23
CA LEU A 25 -0.44 1.83 0.77
C LEU A 25 1.08 1.65 0.71
N VAL A 26 1.73 1.91 1.84
CA VAL A 26 3.18 1.99 1.97
C VAL A 26 3.70 0.74 2.66
N GLY A 27 4.73 0.12 2.09
CA GLY A 27 5.47 -0.97 2.74
C GLY A 27 4.67 -2.26 2.92
N GLU A 28 3.83 -2.62 1.95
CA GLU A 28 3.13 -3.91 1.95
C GLU A 28 4.15 -5.06 1.90
N GLY A 29 4.01 -6.01 2.84
CA GLY A 29 4.71 -7.28 2.81
C GLY A 29 4.03 -8.23 1.82
N ASP A 30 2.97 -8.91 2.27
CA ASP A 30 2.25 -9.90 1.45
C ASP A 30 1.06 -9.33 0.66
N PHE A 31 0.81 -8.01 0.74
CA PHE A 31 -0.30 -7.30 0.09
C PHE A 31 -1.71 -7.69 0.56
N SER A 32 -1.84 -8.45 1.65
CA SER A 32 -3.13 -8.95 2.14
C SER A 32 -4.08 -7.82 2.56
N PHE A 33 -3.58 -6.78 3.23
CA PHE A 33 -4.40 -5.65 3.64
C PHE A 33 -4.94 -4.88 2.42
N SER A 34 -4.07 -4.57 1.46
CA SER A 34 -4.49 -3.95 0.19
C SER A 34 -5.55 -4.79 -0.53
N ALA A 35 -5.35 -6.11 -0.63
CA ALA A 35 -6.28 -7.01 -1.31
C ALA A 35 -7.64 -7.05 -0.61
N CYS A 36 -7.67 -7.12 0.73
CA CYS A 36 -8.90 -7.04 1.52
C CYS A 36 -9.64 -5.72 1.28
N LEU A 37 -8.93 -4.59 1.22
CA LEU A 37 -9.55 -3.29 0.97
C LEU A 37 -10.15 -3.21 -0.45
N ALA A 38 -9.41 -3.71 -1.45
CA ALA A 38 -9.86 -3.80 -2.84
C ALA A 38 -11.14 -4.63 -2.98
N ILE A 39 -11.21 -5.80 -2.32
CA ILE A 39 -12.40 -6.67 -2.30
C ILE A 39 -13.58 -5.94 -1.66
N ALA A 40 -13.37 -5.33 -0.49
CA ALA A 40 -14.44 -4.66 0.24
C ALA A 40 -15.02 -3.49 -0.55
N PHE A 41 -14.16 -2.71 -1.23
CA PHE A 41 -14.61 -1.66 -2.15
C PHE A 41 -15.16 -2.20 -3.48
N GLY A 42 -14.73 -3.37 -3.91
CA GLY A 42 -15.05 -3.93 -5.23
C GLY A 42 -14.37 -3.16 -6.37
N THR A 43 -13.28 -2.47 -6.05
CA THR A 43 -12.40 -1.72 -6.97
C THR A 43 -11.14 -1.31 -6.20
N ALA A 44 -10.04 -1.17 -6.93
CA ALA A 44 -8.78 -0.60 -6.46
C ALA A 44 -8.18 0.37 -7.48
N ALA A 45 -8.96 0.84 -8.46
CA ALA A 45 -8.49 1.75 -9.52
C ALA A 45 -7.87 3.07 -9.02
N ASN A 46 -8.24 3.47 -7.80
CA ASN A 46 -7.75 4.65 -7.08
C ASN A 46 -6.71 4.31 -5.99
N MET A 47 -6.22 3.07 -5.96
CA MET A 47 -5.23 2.61 -5.00
C MET A 47 -3.86 2.43 -5.67
N VAL A 48 -2.81 2.81 -4.94
CA VAL A 48 -1.42 2.48 -5.26
C VAL A 48 -0.87 1.70 -4.07
N ALA A 49 -0.49 0.44 -4.28
CA ALA A 49 0.11 -0.42 -3.25
C ALA A 49 1.61 -0.58 -3.52
N THR A 50 2.43 -0.33 -2.51
CA THR A 50 3.89 -0.33 -2.65
C THR A 50 4.56 -1.31 -1.71
N SER A 51 5.69 -1.88 -2.12
CA SER A 51 6.55 -2.70 -1.26
C SER A 51 8.00 -2.24 -1.34
N LEU A 52 8.75 -2.43 -0.24
CA LEU A 52 10.20 -2.24 -0.25
C LEU A 52 10.90 -3.38 -0.99
N ASP A 53 10.43 -4.62 -0.79
CA ASP A 53 10.99 -5.79 -1.46
C ASP A 53 10.57 -5.86 -2.94
N SER A 54 11.42 -6.47 -3.77
CA SER A 54 11.08 -6.85 -5.13
C SER A 54 9.99 -7.92 -5.16
N ARG A 55 9.27 -8.03 -6.28
CA ARG A 55 8.25 -9.08 -6.48
C ARG A 55 8.81 -10.49 -6.25
N ASP A 56 10.03 -10.77 -6.70
CA ASP A 56 10.64 -12.08 -6.56
C ASP A 56 11.04 -12.37 -5.11
N SER A 57 11.59 -11.38 -4.41
CA SER A 57 11.87 -11.49 -2.97
C SER A 57 10.60 -11.78 -2.18
N LEU A 58 9.50 -11.07 -2.49
CA LEU A 58 8.21 -11.30 -1.85
C LEU A 58 7.67 -12.70 -2.11
N ARG A 59 7.77 -13.18 -3.36
CA ARG A 59 7.32 -14.54 -3.74
C ARG A 59 8.04 -15.63 -2.94
N LEU A 60 9.30 -15.40 -2.58
CA LEU A 60 10.07 -16.32 -1.75
C LEU A 60 9.69 -16.20 -0.26
N LYS A 61 9.34 -15.01 0.22
CA LYS A 61 9.02 -14.74 1.63
C LYS A 61 7.59 -15.14 2.01
N TYR A 62 6.61 -14.98 1.11
CA TYR A 62 5.20 -15.10 1.43
C TYR A 62 4.48 -16.00 0.42
N SER A 63 3.95 -17.14 0.89
CA SER A 63 3.26 -18.11 0.02
C SER A 63 2.03 -17.53 -0.69
N ASN A 64 1.31 -16.61 -0.05
CA ASN A 64 0.05 -16.06 -0.57
C ASN A 64 0.21 -14.76 -1.40
N VAL A 65 1.42 -14.19 -1.49
CA VAL A 65 1.58 -12.87 -2.11
C VAL A 65 1.16 -12.85 -3.57
N MET A 66 1.39 -13.94 -4.32
CA MET A 66 1.02 -14.01 -5.72
C MET A 66 -0.50 -13.98 -5.92
N ALA A 67 -1.27 -14.59 -5.00
CA ALA A 67 -2.73 -14.52 -5.04
C ALA A 67 -3.22 -13.09 -4.74
N ASN A 68 -2.65 -12.44 -3.72
CA ASN A 68 -3.00 -11.06 -3.35
C ASN A 68 -2.66 -10.06 -4.46
N LEU A 69 -1.48 -10.18 -5.08
CA LEU A 69 -1.08 -9.35 -6.22
C LEU A 69 -2.01 -9.53 -7.42
N ASN A 70 -2.43 -10.76 -7.71
CA ASN A 70 -3.38 -11.03 -8.79
C ASN A 70 -4.76 -10.42 -8.52
N LEU A 71 -5.27 -10.54 -7.29
CA LEU A 71 -6.52 -9.89 -6.88
C LEU A 71 -6.43 -8.37 -7.05
N LEU A 72 -5.33 -7.75 -6.59
CA LEU A 72 -5.11 -6.32 -6.72
C LEU A 72 -5.10 -5.86 -8.18
N ARG A 73 -4.39 -6.58 -9.06
CA ARG A 73 -4.39 -6.28 -10.50
C ARG A 73 -5.78 -6.41 -11.11
N MET A 74 -6.52 -7.47 -10.75
CA MET A 74 -7.89 -7.68 -11.21
C MET A 74 -8.82 -6.53 -10.80
N PHE A 75 -8.64 -5.97 -9.60
CA PHE A 75 -9.40 -4.80 -9.13
C PHE A 75 -8.86 -3.45 -9.65
N GLY A 76 -7.79 -3.45 -10.46
CA GLY A 76 -7.22 -2.24 -11.07
C GLY A 76 -6.22 -1.47 -10.21
N CYS A 77 -5.69 -2.09 -9.15
CA CYS A 77 -4.67 -1.46 -8.31
C CYS A 77 -3.37 -1.23 -9.09
N THR A 78 -2.75 -0.07 -8.88
CA THR A 78 -1.36 0.14 -9.31
C THR A 78 -0.42 -0.44 -8.27
N ILE A 79 0.47 -1.34 -8.69
CA ILE A 79 1.44 -1.99 -7.79
C ILE A 79 2.83 -1.52 -8.15
N VAL A 80 3.60 -1.05 -7.17
CA VAL A 80 4.98 -0.58 -7.36
C VAL A 80 5.88 -1.26 -6.33
N HIS A 81 6.90 -1.97 -6.82
CA HIS A 81 7.88 -2.63 -5.95
C HIS A 81 9.11 -1.75 -5.78
N GLU A 82 9.96 -2.10 -4.81
CA GLU A 82 11.25 -1.44 -4.56
C GLU A 82 11.09 0.06 -4.24
N VAL A 83 10.04 0.38 -3.48
CA VAL A 83 9.76 1.74 -3.00
C VAL A 83 10.23 1.85 -1.54
N ASP A 84 11.24 2.67 -1.32
CA ASP A 84 11.66 3.09 0.01
C ASP A 84 10.76 4.23 0.51
N ALA A 85 10.12 4.01 1.66
CA ALA A 85 9.19 4.96 2.27
C ALA A 85 9.86 6.29 2.66
N HIS A 86 11.18 6.32 2.88
CA HIS A 86 11.95 7.54 3.16
C HIS A 86 12.19 8.40 1.92
N THR A 87 12.13 7.80 0.73
CA THR A 87 12.43 8.48 -0.54
C THR A 87 11.27 8.45 -1.53
N MET A 88 10.14 7.84 -1.18
CA MET A 88 8.97 7.65 -2.06
C MET A 88 8.40 8.95 -2.63
N SER A 89 8.58 10.09 -1.94
CA SER A 89 8.19 11.41 -2.43
C SER A 89 8.95 11.85 -3.68
N HIS A 90 10.09 11.22 -4.00
CA HIS A 90 10.89 11.44 -5.21
C HIS A 90 10.70 10.34 -6.25
N HIS A 91 9.96 9.28 -5.93
CA HIS A 91 9.77 8.16 -6.85
C HIS A 91 9.00 8.63 -8.10
N PRO A 92 9.44 8.33 -9.34
CA PRO A 92 8.84 8.86 -10.57
C PRO A 92 7.34 8.57 -10.72
N LEU A 93 6.87 7.46 -10.15
CA LEU A 93 5.44 7.12 -10.17
C LEU A 93 4.62 7.79 -9.06
N LEU A 94 5.24 8.39 -8.06
CA LEU A 94 4.59 8.90 -6.84
C LEU A 94 4.77 10.42 -6.64
N HIS A 95 5.90 11.01 -7.05
CA HIS A 95 6.29 12.37 -6.67
C HIS A 95 5.31 13.49 -7.08
N MET A 96 4.53 13.29 -8.15
CA MET A 96 3.51 14.26 -8.60
C MET A 96 2.08 13.88 -8.19
N LYS A 97 1.90 12.78 -7.45
CA LYS A 97 0.57 12.31 -7.06
C LYS A 97 0.21 12.84 -5.68
N ARG A 98 -1.06 13.25 -5.54
CA ARG A 98 -1.68 13.53 -4.25
C ARG A 98 -2.63 12.40 -3.88
N PHE A 99 -2.62 12.04 -2.60
CA PHE A 99 -3.45 10.99 -2.04
C PHE A 99 -4.31 11.60 -0.93
N ASP A 100 -5.59 11.20 -0.90
CA ASP A 100 -6.50 11.58 0.19
C ASP A 100 -6.18 10.79 1.47
N ARG A 101 -5.50 9.65 1.31
CA ARG A 101 -5.08 8.80 2.41
C ARG A 101 -3.77 8.06 2.10
N ILE A 102 -2.85 8.10 3.05
CA ILE A 102 -1.64 7.28 3.06
C ILE A 102 -1.79 6.28 4.22
N ILE A 103 -1.57 5.00 3.94
CA ILE A 103 -1.71 3.90 4.90
C ILE A 103 -0.34 3.26 5.08
N PHE A 104 0.16 3.26 6.31
CA PHE A 104 1.39 2.59 6.69
C PHE A 104 1.14 1.76 7.96
N ASN A 105 0.64 0.54 7.77
CA ASN A 105 0.04 -0.26 8.86
C ASN A 105 1.07 -0.92 9.78
N PHE A 106 2.24 -1.30 9.25
CA PHE A 106 3.24 -2.08 9.98
C PHE A 106 4.63 -1.45 9.77
N PRO A 107 4.88 -0.27 10.35
CA PRO A 107 6.16 0.41 10.20
C PRO A 107 7.29 -0.40 10.84
N HIS A 108 7.98 -1.18 10.02
CA HIS A 108 9.00 -2.12 10.46
C HIS A 108 10.29 -1.90 9.66
N ALA A 109 11.45 -1.91 10.33
CA ALA A 109 12.76 -1.66 9.70
C ALA A 109 13.44 -2.94 9.17
N GLY A 110 12.73 -4.08 9.24
CA GLY A 110 13.34 -5.41 9.14
C GLY A 110 14.05 -5.79 10.45
N PHE A 111 14.59 -7.00 10.53
CA PHE A 111 15.27 -7.48 11.74
C PHE A 111 16.79 -7.45 11.56
N GLN A 112 17.46 -6.69 12.41
CA GLN A 112 18.91 -6.80 12.62
C GLN A 112 19.20 -7.42 13.99
N ASN A 113 18.32 -7.19 14.97
CA ASN A 113 18.36 -7.75 16.32
C ASN A 113 16.95 -8.19 16.76
N LYS A 114 16.78 -8.62 18.02
CA LYS A 114 15.45 -8.94 18.55
C LYS A 114 14.62 -7.66 18.68
N GLU A 115 13.29 -7.77 18.55
CA GLU A 115 12.40 -6.61 18.61
C GLU A 115 12.49 -5.80 19.89
N ILE A 116 12.82 -6.47 21.01
CA ILE A 116 12.96 -5.83 22.32
C ILE A 116 14.28 -5.08 22.49
N ASP A 117 15.23 -5.28 21.57
CA ASP A 117 16.54 -4.65 21.67
C ASP A 117 16.44 -3.17 21.37
N PHE A 118 17.04 -2.33 22.22
CA PHE A 118 16.97 -0.87 22.14
C PHE A 118 17.31 -0.34 20.74
N TYR A 119 18.33 -0.91 20.10
CA TYR A 119 18.73 -0.53 18.75
C TYR A 119 17.66 -0.86 17.69
N GLN A 120 17.01 -2.02 17.79
CA GLN A 120 15.92 -2.41 16.89
C GLN A 120 14.71 -1.48 17.05
N ILE A 121 14.37 -1.10 18.28
CA ILE A 121 13.33 -0.11 18.58
C ILE A 121 13.67 1.24 17.95
N MET A 122 14.93 1.70 18.06
CA MET A 122 15.36 2.95 17.42
C MET A 122 15.24 2.90 15.89
N LEU A 123 15.56 1.77 15.26
CA LEU A 123 15.37 1.59 13.82
C LEU A 123 13.89 1.70 13.44
N HIS A 124 12.98 1.07 14.19
CA HIS A 124 11.54 1.18 13.95
C HIS A 124 11.05 2.64 14.08
N GLN A 125 11.50 3.35 15.11
CA GLN A 125 11.17 4.76 15.29
C GLN A 125 11.69 5.64 14.15
N THR A 126 12.88 5.34 13.63
CA THR A 126 13.48 6.06 12.50
C THR A 126 12.65 5.89 11.22
N VAL A 127 12.14 4.68 10.98
CA VAL A 127 11.19 4.42 9.89
C VAL A 127 9.95 5.29 10.04
N VAL A 128 9.32 5.30 11.21
CA VAL A 128 8.11 6.11 11.45
C VAL A 128 8.37 7.61 11.25
N ARG A 129 9.43 8.16 11.85
CA ARG A 129 9.76 9.60 11.73
C ARG A 129 9.94 10.01 10.28
N GLY A 130 10.76 9.25 9.54
CA GLY A 130 11.04 9.59 8.16
C GLY A 130 9.79 9.48 7.27
N VAL A 131 8.86 8.56 7.52
CA VAL A 131 7.58 8.54 6.77
C VAL A 131 6.72 9.76 7.09
N LEU A 132 6.62 10.15 8.37
CA LEU A 132 5.85 11.34 8.77
C LEU A 132 6.39 12.62 8.12
N GLU A 133 7.71 12.77 8.01
CA GLU A 133 8.36 13.90 7.32
C GLU A 133 8.09 13.95 5.82
N LYS A 134 7.78 12.82 5.19
CA LYS A 134 7.56 12.71 3.73
C LYS A 134 6.09 12.67 3.31
N CYS A 135 5.17 12.55 4.26
CA CYS A 135 3.74 12.39 4.02
C CYS A 135 2.89 13.65 4.34
N THR A 136 3.53 14.73 4.77
CA THR A 136 2.92 16.07 4.96
C THR A 136 3.09 16.93 3.73
#